data_AF-V2YDY6-F1
#
_entry.id   AF-V2YDY6-F1
#
_cell.length_a   1.000
_cell.length_b   1.000
_cell.length_c   1.000
_cell.angle_alpha   90.00
_cell.angle_beta   90.00
_cell.angle_gamma   90.00
#
_symmetry.space_group_name_H-M   'P 1'
#
loop_
_entity.id
_entity.type
_entity.pdbx_description
1 polymer ?
#
loop_
_entity_poly.entity_id
_entity_poly.type
_entity_poly.pdbx_seq_one_letter_code
_entity_poly.pdbx_strand_id
1 'polypeptide(L)'
;MSMPTILPTGQLHPDLFNGTFVKHISSPAPADTGEPGVKVHSDAMTERWKQMEERVNKAWRENKDSVIDLSGHFNYQTKDVYDGKTVVENKGMGLIVETIQPGVFTAEDANKAAASGGATHGFFYRDTDFLFSAAQEYTALGENEVFRHRNINDVNFVRDTLDFFTNGSYNQTDVNRMQDQMTAVVRELAQQIKDGGAPDLSKVKTTLTVGGTEVSISQLLDMQKTGRELSESFSGMTSGSLTAHNTEAFAKMGIAKALGNYYGNDKGAIGQMFSQGMDRLYEKGIAEVKRAHAWAQTVSYGANTAGNRDAVKTELGLAELFSKMDTGSKSGLTQSFSSTLAQARSLVQQYCSQYNMPTTHVGLAGATVGIEKFFHTWMEKL
;
A
#
# COMPACT_ATOMS: atom_id res chain seq x y z
N MET A 1 -29.06 28.52 27.04
CA MET A 1 -29.84 28.94 25.86
C MET A 1 -28.87 29.02 24.70
N SER A 2 -29.02 28.12 23.73
CA SER A 2 -28.15 28.03 22.55
C SER A 2 -28.95 28.39 21.32
N MET A 3 -28.38 29.24 20.47
CA MET A 3 -28.77 29.51 19.08
C MET A 3 -27.48 29.88 18.30
N PRO A 4 -27.45 29.70 16.97
CA PRO A 4 -26.58 28.72 16.31
C PRO A 4 -25.45 29.36 15.49
N THR A 5 -24.39 28.60 15.19
CA THR A 5 -23.37 29.01 14.21
C THR A 5 -23.61 28.30 12.89
N ILE A 6 -24.05 29.07 11.89
CA ILE A 6 -24.18 28.69 10.49
C ILE A 6 -22.81 28.86 9.80
N LEU A 7 -22.38 27.83 9.08
CA LEU A 7 -21.19 27.87 8.21
C LEU A 7 -21.57 28.26 6.77
N PRO A 8 -20.71 28.99 6.05
CA PRO A 8 -20.70 28.98 4.60
C PRO A 8 -19.71 27.92 4.09
N THR A 9 -20.28 26.93 3.41
CA THR A 9 -19.70 26.01 2.42
C THR A 9 -18.64 25.01 2.90
N GLY A 10 -19.12 23.77 3.15
CA GLY A 10 -18.28 22.56 3.12
C GLY A 10 -18.38 21.65 4.34
N GLN A 11 -19.52 21.58 5.03
CA GLN A 11 -19.68 20.71 6.19
C GLN A 11 -20.16 19.31 5.79
N LEU A 12 -19.59 18.27 6.43
CA LEU A 12 -20.42 17.25 7.06
C LEU A 12 -20.01 17.07 8.53
N HIS A 13 -21.03 16.80 9.32
CA HIS A 13 -21.10 16.81 10.78
C HIS A 13 -20.39 15.59 11.42
N PRO A 14 -19.82 15.72 12.64
CA PRO A 14 -19.09 14.63 13.33
C PRO A 14 -19.92 13.38 13.71
N ASP A 15 -21.24 13.39 13.53
CA ASP A 15 -22.14 12.28 13.93
C ASP A 15 -22.51 11.30 12.79
N LEU A 16 -21.89 11.42 11.61
CA LEU A 16 -22.18 10.57 10.45
C LEU A 16 -21.27 9.32 10.29
N PHE A 17 -20.32 9.07 11.19
CA PHE A 17 -19.36 7.94 11.08
C PHE A 17 -19.45 6.88 12.19
N ASN A 18 -20.45 6.92 13.08
CA ASN A 18 -20.68 5.87 14.09
C ASN A 18 -21.53 4.70 13.55
N GLY A 19 -21.19 4.16 12.38
CA GLY A 19 -21.84 2.98 11.82
C GLY A 19 -20.83 2.08 11.10
N THR A 20 -20.92 0.79 11.36
CA THR A 20 -20.21 -0.29 10.65
C THR A 20 -20.48 -0.17 9.15
N PHE A 21 -19.47 0.18 8.36
CA PHE A 21 -19.54 0.09 6.90
C PHE A 21 -19.34 -1.36 6.48
N VAL A 22 -20.37 -1.98 5.90
CA VAL A 22 -20.27 -3.29 5.25
C VAL A 22 -19.85 -3.05 3.80
N LYS A 23 -18.60 -3.36 3.45
CA LYS A 23 -18.15 -3.44 2.05
C LYS A 23 -18.43 -4.84 1.53
N HIS A 24 -19.38 -4.98 0.60
CA HIS A 24 -19.61 -6.24 -0.09
C HIS A 24 -18.59 -6.41 -1.21
N ILE A 25 -17.77 -7.46 -1.14
CA ILE A 25 -16.93 -7.91 -2.26
C ILE A 25 -17.51 -9.24 -2.73
N SER A 26 -18.27 -9.23 -3.82
CA SER A 26 -18.51 -10.47 -4.58
C SER A 26 -17.38 -10.67 -5.56
N SER A 27 -16.80 -11.86 -5.57
CA SER A 27 -16.08 -12.35 -6.74
C SER A 27 -17.01 -12.36 -7.95
N PRO A 28 -16.52 -12.07 -9.17
CA PRO A 28 -17.33 -12.10 -10.38
C PRO A 28 -17.91 -13.51 -10.60
N ALA A 29 -19.15 -13.55 -11.12
CA ALA A 29 -19.93 -14.76 -11.37
C ALA A 29 -19.22 -15.74 -12.34
N PRO A 30 -19.53 -17.05 -12.25
CA PRO A 30 -18.97 -18.09 -13.12
C PRO A 30 -19.34 -17.86 -14.58
N ALA A 31 -18.38 -18.10 -15.48
CA ALA A 31 -18.66 -18.27 -16.90
C ALA A 31 -19.13 -19.71 -17.14
N ASP A 32 -20.34 -19.86 -17.68
CA ASP A 32 -20.78 -21.10 -18.29
C ASP A 32 -19.99 -21.37 -19.58
N THR A 33 -19.56 -22.61 -19.69
CA THR A 33 -18.94 -23.33 -20.81
C THR A 33 -19.01 -22.67 -22.21
N GLY A 34 -17.84 -22.38 -22.78
CA GLY A 34 -17.66 -22.07 -24.21
C GLY A 34 -16.32 -21.40 -24.49
N GLU A 35 -15.63 -21.84 -25.54
CA GLU A 35 -14.24 -21.52 -25.95
C GLU A 35 -13.78 -20.04 -25.95
N PRO A 36 -12.44 -19.78 -25.98
CA PRO A 36 -11.86 -18.45 -25.79
C PRO A 36 -12.10 -17.53 -26.99
N GLY A 37 -12.67 -16.35 -26.75
CA GLY A 37 -12.48 -15.18 -27.62
C GLY A 37 -13.69 -14.62 -28.38
N VAL A 38 -14.89 -14.51 -27.79
CA VAL A 38 -15.94 -13.58 -28.27
C VAL A 38 -16.80 -13.06 -27.09
N LYS A 39 -16.93 -11.73 -26.97
CA LYS A 39 -17.85 -11.03 -26.02
C LYS A 39 -19.29 -11.04 -26.53
N VAL A 40 -20.31 -11.18 -25.67
CA VAL A 40 -21.66 -10.60 -25.90
C VAL A 40 -22.36 -10.12 -24.60
N HIS A 41 -22.79 -8.85 -24.66
CA HIS A 41 -23.71 -8.01 -23.85
C HIS A 41 -23.68 -7.91 -22.31
N SER A 42 -23.33 -6.70 -21.84
CA SER A 42 -23.19 -6.26 -20.43
C SER A 42 -24.44 -5.71 -19.76
N ASP A 43 -25.56 -5.55 -20.45
CA ASP A 43 -26.60 -4.62 -19.98
C ASP A 43 -27.64 -5.26 -19.06
N ALA A 44 -28.01 -6.53 -19.29
CA ALA A 44 -28.97 -7.24 -18.44
C ALA A 44 -28.40 -7.64 -17.07
N MET A 45 -27.09 -7.89 -16.99
CA MET A 45 -26.41 -8.19 -15.73
C MET A 45 -26.19 -6.92 -14.91
N THR A 46 -25.74 -5.82 -15.52
CA THR A 46 -25.55 -4.53 -14.83
C THR A 46 -26.84 -4.04 -14.17
N GLU A 47 -28.00 -4.24 -14.80
CA GLU A 47 -29.29 -3.87 -14.23
C GLU A 47 -29.74 -4.82 -13.10
N ARG A 48 -29.45 -6.12 -13.21
CA ARG A 48 -29.67 -7.08 -12.11
C ARG A 48 -28.76 -6.80 -10.90
N TRP A 49 -27.52 -6.36 -11.14
CA TRP A 49 -26.57 -5.98 -10.10
C TRP A 49 -27.03 -4.73 -9.34
N LYS A 50 -27.49 -3.69 -10.05
CA LYS A 50 -28.09 -2.51 -9.43
C LYS A 50 -29.32 -2.87 -8.59
N GLN A 51 -30.19 -3.75 -9.09
CA GLN A 51 -31.37 -4.20 -8.33
C GLN A 51 -31.00 -5.02 -7.10
N MET A 52 -29.92 -5.81 -7.16
CA MET A 52 -29.42 -6.55 -6.00
C MET A 52 -28.80 -5.60 -4.97
N GLU A 53 -27.97 -4.66 -5.41
CA GLU A 53 -27.34 -3.65 -4.57
C GLU A 53 -28.38 -2.74 -3.90
N GLU A 54 -29.40 -2.30 -4.62
CA GLU A 54 -30.54 -1.56 -4.07
C GLU A 54 -31.32 -2.38 -3.06
N ARG A 55 -31.55 -3.68 -3.32
CA ARG A 55 -32.26 -4.58 -2.39
C ARG A 55 -31.48 -4.86 -1.12
N VAL A 56 -30.17 -5.08 -1.21
CA VAL A 56 -29.29 -5.31 -0.05
C VAL A 56 -29.16 -4.03 0.77
N ASN A 57 -28.94 -2.88 0.13
CA ASN A 57 -28.90 -1.59 0.80
C ASN A 57 -30.26 -1.21 1.42
N LYS A 58 -31.37 -1.60 0.80
CA LYS A 58 -32.71 -1.42 1.34
C LYS A 58 -32.95 -2.33 2.55
N ALA A 59 -32.64 -3.63 2.44
CA ALA A 59 -32.75 -4.58 3.54
C ALA A 59 -31.90 -4.17 4.75
N TRP A 60 -30.69 -3.64 4.51
CA TRP A 60 -29.82 -3.09 5.55
C TRP A 60 -30.39 -1.83 6.20
N ARG A 61 -30.95 -0.90 5.41
CA ARG A 61 -31.61 0.32 5.93
C ARG A 61 -32.87 0.01 6.74
N GLU A 62 -33.63 -1.02 6.34
CA GLU A 62 -34.90 -1.39 6.94
C GLU A 62 -34.75 -2.27 8.20
N ASN A 63 -33.60 -2.95 8.37
CA ASN A 63 -33.35 -3.90 9.46
C ASN A 63 -32.15 -3.51 10.33
N LYS A 64 -31.94 -2.20 10.54
CA LYS A 64 -30.76 -1.63 11.21
C LYS A 64 -30.51 -2.20 12.63
N ASP A 65 -31.56 -2.70 13.28
CA ASP A 65 -31.52 -3.22 14.65
C ASP A 65 -31.87 -4.72 14.76
N SER A 66 -31.94 -5.46 13.64
CA SER A 66 -32.27 -6.89 13.61
C SER A 66 -31.25 -7.73 12.83
N VAL A 67 -31.15 -9.03 13.19
CA VAL A 67 -30.30 -9.99 12.46
C VAL A 67 -30.84 -10.15 11.04
N ILE A 68 -30.04 -9.74 10.05
CA ILE A 68 -30.38 -9.90 8.63
C ILE A 68 -30.10 -11.35 8.23
N ASP A 69 -31.14 -12.13 7.97
CA ASP A 69 -31.02 -13.50 7.45
C ASP A 69 -30.81 -13.47 5.92
N LEU A 70 -29.59 -13.76 5.49
CA LEU A 70 -29.20 -13.85 4.07
C LEU A 70 -29.13 -15.31 3.57
N SER A 71 -29.51 -16.30 4.40
CA SER A 71 -29.35 -17.73 4.08
C SER A 71 -30.03 -18.15 2.78
N GLY A 72 -31.17 -17.54 2.44
CA GLY A 72 -31.91 -17.78 1.19
C GLY A 72 -31.21 -17.32 -0.09
N HIS A 73 -30.11 -16.56 0.00
CA HIS A 73 -29.41 -15.99 -1.16
C HIS A 73 -28.21 -16.83 -1.64
N PHE A 74 -27.83 -17.89 -0.93
CA PHE A 74 -26.60 -18.66 -1.20
C PHE A 74 -26.83 -20.12 -1.61
N ASN A 75 -28.08 -20.56 -1.80
CA ASN A 75 -28.36 -21.95 -2.19
C ASN A 75 -28.24 -22.15 -3.71
N TYR A 76 -27.04 -22.49 -4.17
CA TYR A 76 -26.82 -23.12 -5.45
C TYR A 76 -26.02 -24.41 -5.25
N GLN A 77 -26.62 -25.56 -5.58
CA GLN A 77 -25.92 -26.83 -5.71
C GLN A 77 -26.05 -27.31 -7.15
N THR A 78 -24.93 -27.35 -7.86
CA THR A 78 -24.76 -28.22 -9.02
C THR A 78 -23.49 -29.05 -8.78
N LYS A 79 -23.38 -30.23 -9.39
CA LYS A 79 -22.14 -31.02 -9.39
C LYS A 79 -21.53 -30.86 -10.77
N ASP A 80 -20.50 -30.04 -10.88
CA ASP A 80 -19.75 -29.91 -12.13
C ASP A 80 -18.39 -30.58 -11.98
N VAL A 81 -17.98 -31.35 -12.98
CA VAL A 81 -16.62 -31.90 -13.07
C VAL A 81 -15.81 -30.92 -13.91
N TYR A 82 -14.78 -30.31 -13.32
CA TYR A 82 -13.84 -29.44 -14.04
C TYR A 82 -12.49 -30.15 -14.19
N ASP A 83 -12.03 -30.32 -15.43
CA ASP A 83 -10.68 -30.76 -15.78
C ASP A 83 -10.23 -32.09 -15.12
N GLY A 84 -11.15 -33.06 -15.03
CA GLY A 84 -10.89 -34.38 -14.44
C GLY A 84 -10.74 -34.42 -12.91
N LYS A 85 -10.94 -33.30 -12.21
CA LYS A 85 -10.88 -33.19 -10.75
C LYS A 85 -12.26 -33.17 -10.10
N THR A 86 -12.33 -33.69 -8.88
CA THR A 86 -13.54 -33.64 -8.06
C THR A 86 -13.72 -32.23 -7.53
N VAL A 87 -14.83 -31.58 -7.90
CA VAL A 87 -15.16 -30.25 -7.39
C VAL A 87 -15.80 -30.38 -6.01
N VAL A 88 -15.20 -29.71 -5.04
CA VAL A 88 -15.69 -29.57 -3.67
C VAL A 88 -16.35 -28.19 -3.55
N GLU A 89 -17.59 -28.18 -3.05
CA GLU A 89 -18.25 -26.94 -2.69
C GLU A 89 -17.49 -26.26 -1.55
N ASN A 90 -17.23 -24.96 -1.70
CA ASN A 90 -16.67 -24.18 -0.61
C ASN A 90 -17.68 -24.24 0.54
N LYS A 91 -17.22 -24.46 1.79
CA LYS A 91 -18.08 -24.18 2.94
C LYS A 91 -18.54 -22.73 2.77
N GLY A 92 -19.86 -22.55 2.67
CA GLY A 92 -20.50 -21.43 1.98
C GLY A 92 -19.75 -20.11 2.11
N MET A 93 -19.57 -19.42 0.97
CA MET A 93 -19.10 -18.04 0.93
C MET A 93 -20.12 -17.16 1.67
N GLY A 94 -19.99 -17.09 2.99
CA GLY A 94 -20.70 -16.14 3.80
C GLY A 94 -20.24 -14.73 3.46
N LEU A 95 -21.09 -13.76 3.78
CA LEU A 95 -20.75 -12.35 3.81
C LEU A 95 -19.48 -12.15 4.67
N ILE A 96 -18.37 -11.75 4.05
CA ILE A 96 -17.17 -11.34 4.81
C ILE A 96 -17.46 -9.92 5.33
N VAL A 97 -17.79 -9.82 6.62
CA VAL A 97 -17.89 -8.53 7.32
C VAL A 97 -16.56 -8.27 8.00
N GLU A 98 -15.71 -7.47 7.36
CA GLU A 98 -14.47 -7.00 7.96
C GLU A 98 -14.79 -5.84 8.91
N THR A 99 -14.48 -6.00 10.19
CA THR A 99 -14.54 -4.89 11.14
C THR A 99 -13.28 -4.07 10.97
N ILE A 100 -13.38 -2.92 10.30
CA ILE A 100 -12.27 -1.95 10.25
C ILE A 100 -12.12 -1.37 11.65
N GLN A 101 -10.96 -1.59 12.28
CA GLN A 101 -10.64 -0.92 13.53
C GLN A 101 -10.52 0.59 13.28
N PRO A 102 -11.33 1.43 13.96
CA PRO A 102 -11.20 2.89 13.82
C PRO A 102 -9.77 3.34 14.16
N GLY A 103 -9.14 4.08 13.25
CA GLY A 103 -7.79 4.63 13.45
C GLY A 103 -6.64 3.81 12.84
N VAL A 104 -6.90 2.64 12.26
CA VAL A 104 -5.88 1.89 11.49
C VAL A 104 -5.84 2.37 10.05
N PHE A 105 -4.65 2.74 9.55
CA PHE A 105 -4.46 3.11 8.14
C PHE A 105 -4.40 1.84 7.27
N THR A 106 -5.37 1.68 6.38
CA THR A 106 -5.57 0.46 5.57
C THR A 106 -4.99 0.56 4.15
N ALA A 107 -4.92 -0.56 3.42
CA ALA A 107 -4.56 -0.55 1.99
C ALA A 107 -5.52 0.26 1.13
N GLU A 108 -6.80 0.27 1.47
CA GLU A 108 -7.82 1.09 0.82
C GLU A 108 -7.57 2.58 1.05
N ASP A 109 -7.17 2.97 2.26
CA ASP A 109 -6.82 4.36 2.57
C ASP A 109 -5.54 4.78 1.83
N ALA A 110 -4.54 3.90 1.77
CA ALA A 110 -3.35 4.09 0.95
C ALA A 110 -3.71 4.29 -0.52
N ASN A 111 -4.56 3.44 -1.10
CA ASN A 111 -4.99 3.57 -2.50
C ASN A 111 -5.78 4.87 -2.76
N LYS A 112 -6.66 5.29 -1.84
CA LYS A 112 -7.38 6.57 -1.94
C LYS A 112 -6.43 7.77 -1.86
N ALA A 113 -5.47 7.72 -0.94
CA ALA A 113 -4.45 8.76 -0.80
C ALA A 113 -3.57 8.81 -2.06
N ALA A 114 -3.13 7.67 -2.58
CA ALA A 114 -2.36 7.56 -3.82
C ALA A 114 -3.12 8.16 -5.02
N ALA A 115 -4.42 7.88 -5.14
CA ALA A 115 -5.28 8.45 -6.19
C ALA A 115 -5.42 9.98 -6.09
N SER A 116 -5.28 10.54 -4.88
CA SER A 116 -5.25 11.99 -4.63
C SER A 116 -3.84 12.60 -4.81
N GLY A 117 -2.88 11.79 -5.27
CA GLY A 117 -1.48 12.16 -5.49
C GLY A 117 -0.60 12.06 -4.24
N GLY A 118 -1.03 11.33 -3.21
CA GLY A 118 -0.24 11.07 -2.01
C GLY A 118 0.91 10.09 -2.26
N ALA A 119 1.94 10.19 -1.42
CA ALA A 119 3.16 9.37 -1.50
C ALA A 119 3.02 7.99 -0.82
N THR A 120 2.01 7.21 -1.21
CA THR A 120 1.73 5.89 -0.63
C THR A 120 1.22 4.92 -1.70
N HIS A 121 1.12 3.63 -1.35
CA HIS A 121 0.66 2.56 -2.24
C HIS A 121 -0.01 1.42 -1.46
N GLY A 122 -1.15 0.92 -1.93
CA GLY A 122 -1.92 -0.14 -1.26
C GLY A 122 -1.13 -1.41 -0.99
N PHE A 123 -0.22 -1.77 -1.92
CA PHE A 123 0.69 -2.91 -1.79
C PHE A 123 1.31 -3.04 -0.40
N PHE A 124 1.83 -1.94 0.18
CA PHE A 124 2.53 -1.97 1.48
C PHE A 124 1.64 -2.24 2.69
N TYR A 125 0.32 -2.11 2.54
CA TYR A 125 -0.64 -2.24 3.63
C TYR A 125 -1.58 -3.44 3.43
N ARG A 126 -1.35 -4.24 2.38
CA ARG A 126 -2.10 -5.47 2.16
C ARG A 126 -1.74 -6.50 3.22
N ASP A 127 -2.77 -6.97 3.90
CA ASP A 127 -2.65 -8.13 4.76
C ASP A 127 -2.27 -9.37 3.94
N THR A 128 -1.42 -10.21 4.51
CA THR A 128 -0.90 -11.45 3.92
C THR A 128 -1.35 -12.68 4.69
N ASP A 129 -2.05 -12.52 5.82
CA ASP A 129 -2.55 -13.62 6.65
C ASP A 129 -3.53 -14.51 5.88
N PHE A 130 -4.16 -13.97 4.83
CA PHE A 130 -5.01 -14.73 3.90
C PHE A 130 -4.29 -15.94 3.30
N LEU A 131 -2.95 -15.92 3.16
CA LEU A 131 -2.17 -17.06 2.66
C LEU A 131 -2.27 -18.25 3.60
N PHE A 132 -2.12 -18.01 4.91
CA PHE A 132 -2.17 -19.03 5.93
C PHE A 132 -3.61 -19.50 6.17
N SER A 133 -4.57 -18.56 6.24
CA SER A 133 -5.99 -18.91 6.35
C SER A 133 -6.44 -19.78 5.18
N ALA A 134 -6.09 -19.40 3.96
CA ALA A 134 -6.39 -20.22 2.78
C ALA A 134 -5.65 -21.55 2.82
N ALA A 135 -4.37 -21.60 3.22
CA ALA A 135 -3.63 -22.86 3.33
C ALA A 135 -4.32 -23.83 4.30
N GLN A 136 -4.79 -23.34 5.45
CA GLN A 136 -5.56 -24.12 6.42
C GLN A 136 -6.80 -24.76 5.77
N GLU A 137 -7.58 -24.00 5.02
CA GLU A 137 -8.79 -24.50 4.36
C GLU A 137 -8.46 -25.51 3.25
N TYR A 138 -7.39 -25.26 2.50
CA TYR A 138 -6.92 -26.15 1.44
C TYR A 138 -6.36 -27.48 1.99
N THR A 139 -6.10 -27.59 3.30
CA THR A 139 -5.76 -28.89 3.91
C THR A 139 -6.91 -29.90 3.84
N ALA A 140 -8.15 -29.43 3.75
CA ALA A 140 -9.34 -30.29 3.67
C ALA A 140 -9.54 -30.94 2.29
N LEU A 141 -8.87 -30.44 1.24
CA LEU A 141 -8.97 -30.99 -0.10
C LEU A 141 -8.13 -32.28 -0.24
N GLY A 142 -8.69 -33.31 -0.84
CA GLY A 142 -7.94 -34.47 -1.34
C GLY A 142 -7.00 -34.11 -2.50
N GLU A 143 -6.08 -35.02 -2.86
CA GLU A 143 -5.09 -34.80 -3.93
C GLU A 143 -5.71 -34.48 -5.30
N ASN A 144 -6.92 -35.00 -5.56
CA ASN A 144 -7.66 -34.80 -6.80
C ASN A 144 -8.87 -33.85 -6.65
N GLU A 145 -8.90 -33.06 -5.58
CA GLU A 145 -10.00 -32.15 -5.27
C GLU A 145 -9.63 -30.69 -5.52
N VAL A 146 -10.60 -29.90 -5.97
CA VAL A 146 -10.49 -28.46 -6.12
C VAL A 146 -11.77 -27.79 -5.62
N PHE A 147 -11.64 -26.58 -5.10
CA PHE A 147 -12.79 -25.77 -4.77
C PHE A 147 -13.52 -25.30 -6.04
N ARG A 148 -14.86 -25.26 -6.00
CA ARG A 148 -15.71 -24.70 -7.08
C ARG A 148 -15.33 -23.27 -7.41
N HIS A 149 -15.11 -22.48 -6.37
CA HIS A 149 -14.64 -21.11 -6.49
C HIS A 149 -13.34 -20.95 -5.73
N ARG A 150 -12.39 -20.19 -6.28
CA ARG A 150 -11.12 -19.94 -5.61
C ARG A 150 -11.38 -19.28 -4.26
N ASN A 151 -11.00 -19.94 -3.17
CA ASN A 151 -11.21 -19.45 -1.80
C ASN A 151 -9.95 -18.74 -1.28
N ILE A 152 -9.50 -17.73 -2.01
CA ILE A 152 -8.30 -16.95 -1.68
C ILE A 152 -8.62 -15.48 -1.89
N ASN A 153 -8.55 -14.67 -0.83
CA ASN A 153 -8.84 -13.23 -0.87
C ASN A 153 -7.61 -12.41 -1.32
N ASP A 154 -7.05 -12.73 -2.48
CA ASP A 154 -5.78 -12.16 -2.94
C ASP A 154 -5.93 -11.11 -4.06
N VAL A 155 -7.13 -10.92 -4.61
CA VAL A 155 -7.33 -10.13 -5.85
C VAL A 155 -6.70 -8.74 -5.73
N ASN A 156 -6.91 -8.09 -4.58
CA ASN A 156 -6.38 -6.76 -4.35
C ASN A 156 -4.88 -6.78 -4.04
N PHE A 157 -4.37 -7.81 -3.38
CA PHE A 157 -2.93 -8.01 -3.19
C PHE A 157 -2.22 -8.19 -4.55
N VAL A 158 -2.77 -9.02 -5.43
CA VAL A 158 -2.26 -9.25 -6.80
C VAL A 158 -2.25 -7.95 -7.59
N ARG A 159 -3.37 -7.23 -7.63
CA ARG A 159 -3.47 -5.96 -8.38
C ARG A 159 -2.53 -4.91 -7.85
N ASP A 160 -2.48 -4.70 -6.54
CA ASP A 160 -1.58 -3.70 -5.96
C ASP A 160 -0.11 -4.09 -6.12
N THR A 161 0.23 -5.38 -6.08
CA THR A 161 1.61 -5.83 -6.36
C THR A 161 1.96 -5.53 -7.81
N LEU A 162 1.13 -5.95 -8.76
CA LEU A 162 1.37 -5.67 -10.19
C LEU A 162 1.44 -4.17 -10.46
N ASP A 163 0.54 -3.38 -9.90
CA ASP A 163 0.52 -1.92 -10.05
C ASP A 163 1.81 -1.27 -9.53
N PHE A 164 2.23 -1.64 -8.32
CA PHE A 164 3.44 -1.09 -7.69
C PHE A 164 4.68 -1.37 -8.53
N PHE A 165 4.91 -2.62 -8.92
CA PHE A 165 6.15 -3.01 -9.60
C PHE A 165 6.16 -2.64 -11.08
N THR A 166 5.00 -2.66 -11.76
CA THR A 166 4.91 -2.38 -13.21
C THR A 166 4.47 -0.95 -13.53
N ASN A 167 4.24 -0.11 -12.51
CA ASN A 167 3.69 1.23 -12.67
C ASN A 167 2.38 1.25 -13.48
N GLY A 168 1.48 0.32 -13.15
CA GLY A 168 0.21 0.12 -13.85
C GLY A 168 0.32 -0.54 -15.23
N SER A 169 1.52 -0.92 -15.69
CA SER A 169 1.73 -1.63 -16.96
C SER A 169 1.51 -3.14 -16.82
N TYR A 170 0.30 -3.53 -16.45
CA TYR A 170 -0.16 -4.92 -16.38
C TYR A 170 -1.57 -5.05 -16.96
N ASN A 171 -1.96 -6.27 -17.33
CA ASN A 171 -3.29 -6.55 -17.86
C ASN A 171 -3.99 -7.69 -17.09
N GLN A 172 -5.20 -8.04 -17.51
CA GLN A 172 -5.98 -9.11 -16.86
C GLN A 172 -5.32 -10.50 -16.98
N THR A 173 -4.54 -10.75 -18.03
CA THR A 173 -3.76 -12.00 -18.17
C THR A 173 -2.68 -12.07 -17.08
N ASP A 174 -2.00 -10.97 -16.77
CA ASP A 174 -1.02 -10.93 -15.68
C ASP A 174 -1.69 -11.18 -14.32
N VAL A 175 -2.87 -10.57 -14.09
CA VAL A 175 -3.68 -10.79 -12.88
C VAL A 175 -4.06 -12.27 -12.75
N ASN A 176 -4.67 -12.85 -13.78
CA ASN A 176 -5.11 -14.25 -13.75
C ASN A 176 -3.93 -15.21 -13.51
N ARG A 177 -2.80 -14.97 -14.19
CA ARG A 177 -1.58 -15.77 -14.01
C ARG A 177 -1.09 -15.72 -12.57
N MET A 178 -0.97 -14.52 -11.98
CA MET A 178 -0.50 -14.38 -10.61
C MET A 178 -1.48 -15.00 -9.60
N GLN A 179 -2.79 -14.94 -9.87
CA GLN A 179 -3.81 -15.63 -9.07
C GLN A 179 -3.67 -17.16 -9.12
N ASP A 180 -3.38 -17.73 -10.28
CA ASP A 180 -3.12 -19.17 -10.41
C ASP A 180 -1.85 -19.57 -9.65
N GLN A 181 -0.77 -18.78 -9.79
CA GLN A 181 0.47 -18.99 -9.05
C GLN A 181 0.24 -18.84 -7.53
N MET A 182 -0.59 -17.90 -7.10
CA MET A 182 -0.95 -17.78 -5.68
C MET A 182 -1.73 -18.99 -5.17
N THR A 183 -2.55 -19.60 -6.00
CA THR A 183 -3.22 -20.87 -5.66
C THR A 183 -2.20 -22.00 -5.48
N ALA A 184 -1.16 -22.05 -6.31
CA ALA A 184 -0.09 -23.03 -6.16
C ALA A 184 0.73 -22.79 -4.86
N VAL A 185 1.05 -21.54 -4.53
CA VAL A 185 1.66 -21.18 -3.23
C VAL A 185 0.81 -21.68 -2.06
N VAL A 186 -0.49 -21.40 -2.06
CA VAL A 186 -1.41 -21.85 -1.00
C VAL A 186 -1.48 -23.37 -0.90
N ARG A 187 -1.46 -24.09 -2.03
CA ARG A 187 -1.42 -25.57 -2.04
C ARG A 187 -0.12 -26.12 -1.45
N GLU A 188 1.03 -25.52 -1.76
CA GLU A 188 2.30 -25.93 -1.17
C GLU A 188 2.30 -25.71 0.35
N LEU A 189 1.79 -24.56 0.82
CA LEU A 189 1.64 -24.30 2.25
C LEU A 189 0.68 -25.30 2.91
N ALA A 190 -0.44 -25.61 2.27
CA ALA A 190 -1.39 -26.61 2.76
C ALA A 190 -0.74 -28.00 2.85
N GLN A 191 0.12 -28.36 1.90
CA GLN A 191 0.85 -29.62 1.95
C GLN A 191 1.84 -29.66 3.12
N GLN A 192 2.57 -28.56 3.39
CA GLN A 192 3.44 -28.48 4.57
C GLN A 192 2.65 -28.74 5.88
N ILE A 193 1.42 -28.23 5.97
CA ILE A 193 0.54 -28.47 7.13
C ILE A 193 0.11 -29.94 7.19
N LYS A 194 -0.29 -30.55 6.06
CA LYS A 194 -0.66 -31.98 5.99
C LYS A 194 0.49 -32.91 6.40
N ASP A 195 1.71 -32.52 6.07
CA ASP A 195 2.93 -33.27 6.43
C ASP A 195 3.30 -33.11 7.92
N GLY A 196 2.47 -32.42 8.72
CA GLY A 196 2.66 -32.20 10.15
C GLY A 196 3.60 -31.03 10.48
N GLY A 197 3.97 -30.22 9.50
CA GLY A 197 4.82 -29.03 9.66
C GLY A 197 4.02 -27.74 9.95
N ALA A 198 4.74 -26.71 10.40
CA ALA A 198 4.22 -25.34 10.39
C ALA A 198 4.41 -24.73 9.00
N PRO A 199 3.44 -23.94 8.49
CA PRO A 199 3.53 -23.32 7.18
C PRO A 199 4.68 -22.29 7.14
N ASP A 200 5.56 -22.44 6.15
CA ASP A 200 6.79 -21.68 6.00
C ASP A 200 6.97 -21.21 4.55
N LEU A 201 6.86 -19.90 4.34
CA LEU A 201 6.98 -19.25 3.03
C LEU A 201 8.37 -19.41 2.41
N SER A 202 9.42 -19.64 3.21
CA SER A 202 10.77 -19.83 2.69
C SER A 202 10.97 -21.19 2.00
N LYS A 203 10.08 -22.15 2.28
CA LYS A 203 10.10 -23.50 1.68
C LYS A 203 9.20 -23.63 0.45
N VAL A 204 8.43 -22.58 0.13
CA VAL A 204 7.59 -22.54 -1.08
C VAL A 204 8.48 -22.43 -2.31
N LYS A 205 8.27 -23.30 -3.28
CA LYS A 205 9.02 -23.38 -4.54
C LYS A 205 8.34 -22.61 -5.67
N THR A 206 7.01 -22.51 -5.65
CA THR A 206 6.28 -21.70 -6.63
C THR A 206 6.76 -20.25 -6.63
N THR A 207 7.08 -19.75 -7.81
CA THR A 207 7.39 -18.34 -8.07
C THR A 207 6.17 -17.60 -8.63
N LEU A 208 6.16 -16.30 -8.41
CA LEU A 208 5.16 -15.36 -8.89
C LEU A 208 5.77 -14.54 -10.03
N THR A 209 5.02 -14.31 -11.10
CA THR A 209 5.51 -13.54 -12.23
C THR A 209 5.03 -12.09 -12.14
N VAL A 210 5.96 -11.17 -11.90
CA VAL A 210 5.72 -9.72 -11.79
C VAL A 210 6.55 -9.01 -12.86
N GLY A 211 5.91 -8.30 -13.78
CA GLY A 211 6.61 -7.57 -14.86
C GLY A 211 7.51 -8.45 -15.72
N GLY A 212 7.15 -9.73 -15.91
CA GLY A 212 7.96 -10.72 -16.64
C GLY A 212 9.14 -11.31 -15.84
N THR A 213 9.30 -10.93 -14.57
CA THR A 213 10.33 -11.47 -13.66
C THR A 213 9.69 -12.47 -12.69
N GLU A 214 10.39 -13.56 -12.41
CA GLU A 214 10.01 -14.52 -11.37
C GLU A 214 10.53 -14.08 -9.99
N VAL A 215 9.67 -14.15 -8.98
CA VAL A 215 10.00 -13.78 -7.60
C VAL A 215 9.33 -14.75 -6.62
N SER A 216 10.00 -15.12 -5.54
CA SER A 216 9.35 -15.94 -4.50
C SER A 216 8.36 -15.10 -3.69
N ILE A 217 7.34 -15.74 -3.12
CA ILE A 217 6.41 -15.06 -2.20
C ILE A 217 7.17 -14.47 -1.00
N SER A 218 8.17 -15.18 -0.46
CA SER A 218 8.98 -14.69 0.66
C SER A 218 9.75 -13.42 0.32
N GLN A 219 10.33 -13.32 -0.89
CA GLN A 219 11.00 -12.12 -1.36
C GLN A 219 10.01 -10.96 -1.53
N LEU A 220 8.82 -11.20 -2.10
CA LEU A 220 7.80 -10.16 -2.23
C LEU A 220 7.35 -9.59 -0.88
N LEU A 221 7.15 -10.44 0.13
CA LEU A 221 6.73 -9.97 1.45
C LEU A 221 7.84 -9.22 2.18
N ASP A 222 9.11 -9.61 2.00
CA ASP A 222 10.25 -8.86 2.51
C ASP A 222 10.35 -7.46 1.87
N MET A 223 10.15 -7.38 0.55
CA MET A 223 10.07 -6.11 -0.17
C MET A 223 8.88 -5.26 0.29
N GLN A 224 7.71 -5.87 0.51
CA GLN A 224 6.51 -5.20 1.01
C GLN A 224 6.79 -4.55 2.37
N LYS A 225 7.37 -5.31 3.31
CA LYS A 225 7.70 -4.83 4.65
C LYS A 225 8.75 -3.72 4.63
N THR A 226 9.86 -3.95 3.93
CA THR A 226 10.95 -2.98 3.81
C THR A 226 10.47 -1.70 3.14
N GLY A 227 9.71 -1.83 2.05
CA GLY A 227 9.11 -0.71 1.34
C GLY A 227 8.13 0.07 2.19
N ARG A 228 7.29 -0.60 2.99
CA ARG A 228 6.38 0.07 3.94
C ARG A 228 7.15 0.96 4.91
N GLU A 229 8.10 0.40 5.65
CA GLU A 229 8.88 1.12 6.66
C GLU A 229 9.66 2.31 6.07
N LEU A 230 10.18 2.18 4.84
CA LEU A 230 10.82 3.31 4.15
C LEU A 230 9.81 4.36 3.69
N SER A 231 8.68 3.92 3.13
CA SER A 231 7.66 4.80 2.52
C SER A 231 6.97 5.72 3.52
N GLU A 232 6.95 5.35 4.81
CA GLU A 232 6.47 6.21 5.90
C GLU A 232 7.20 7.56 5.94
N SER A 233 8.44 7.62 5.44
CA SER A 233 9.23 8.87 5.36
C SER A 233 8.81 9.80 4.21
N PHE A 234 7.92 9.37 3.31
CA PHE A 234 7.51 10.18 2.14
C PHE A 234 6.21 10.97 2.35
N SER A 235 5.48 10.71 3.43
CA SER A 235 4.14 11.28 3.67
C SER A 235 4.08 12.09 4.97
N GLY A 236 3.04 12.92 5.12
CA GLY A 236 2.80 13.67 6.37
C GLY A 236 3.82 14.77 6.67
N MET A 237 4.54 15.25 5.65
CA MET A 237 5.57 16.28 5.81
C MET A 237 4.93 17.65 6.09
N THR A 238 5.35 18.29 7.17
CA THR A 238 5.09 19.72 7.41
C THR A 238 6.24 20.54 6.85
N SER A 239 5.95 21.68 6.21
CA SER A 239 6.97 22.52 5.55
C SER A 239 6.77 24.01 5.82
N GLY A 240 7.81 24.81 5.54
CA GLY A 240 7.77 26.27 5.62
C GLY A 240 8.18 26.85 6.97
N SER A 241 8.74 26.01 7.84
CA SER A 241 9.38 26.45 9.08
C SER A 241 10.58 25.57 9.33
N LEU A 242 11.78 26.10 9.08
CA LEU A 242 13.01 25.34 9.23
C LEU A 242 13.29 25.06 10.71
N THR A 243 12.69 24.00 11.21
CA THR A 243 12.81 23.48 12.58
C THR A 243 13.66 22.23 12.59
N ALA A 244 14.00 21.75 13.79
CA ALA A 244 14.70 20.47 13.94
C ALA A 244 13.89 19.32 13.34
N HIS A 245 12.57 19.33 13.56
CA HIS A 245 11.65 18.34 13.04
C HIS A 245 11.64 18.32 11.50
N ASN A 246 11.44 19.47 10.85
CA ASN A 246 11.42 19.52 9.39
C ASN A 246 12.79 19.18 8.79
N THR A 247 13.88 19.68 9.38
CA THR A 247 15.24 19.34 8.95
C THR A 247 15.46 17.83 8.96
N GLU A 248 15.06 17.16 10.05
CA GLU A 248 15.17 15.71 10.19
C GLU A 248 14.23 14.97 9.22
N ALA A 249 12.97 15.40 9.11
CA ALA A 249 11.96 14.75 8.28
C ALA A 249 12.32 14.76 6.79
N PHE A 250 12.73 15.92 6.26
CA PHE A 250 13.15 16.02 4.86
C PHE A 250 14.47 15.29 4.57
N ALA A 251 15.41 15.28 5.51
CA ALA A 251 16.60 14.45 5.38
C ALA A 251 16.25 12.96 5.36
N LYS A 252 15.39 12.48 6.26
CA LYS A 252 14.88 11.09 6.28
C LYS A 252 14.19 10.73 4.99
N MET A 253 13.40 11.63 4.42
CA MET A 253 12.75 11.43 3.12
C MET A 253 13.76 11.12 2.01
N GLY A 254 14.84 11.91 1.91
CA GLY A 254 15.92 11.65 0.96
C GLY A 254 16.69 10.35 1.25
N ILE A 255 16.98 10.08 2.53
CA ILE A 255 17.67 8.87 2.97
C ILE A 255 16.84 7.62 2.66
N ALA A 256 15.54 7.64 2.92
CA ALA A 256 14.64 6.51 2.69
C ALA A 256 14.59 6.13 1.20
N LYS A 257 14.60 7.11 0.30
CA LYS A 257 14.72 6.87 -1.14
C LYS A 257 16.06 6.20 -1.48
N ALA A 258 17.17 6.75 -1.00
CA ALA A 258 18.49 6.15 -1.25
C ALA A 258 18.61 4.72 -0.68
N LEU A 259 18.07 4.46 0.51
CA LEU A 259 18.03 3.13 1.12
C LEU A 259 17.15 2.16 0.31
N GLY A 260 15.99 2.61 -0.18
CA GLY A 260 15.14 1.80 -1.06
C GLY A 260 15.83 1.42 -2.37
N ASN A 261 16.63 2.33 -2.92
CA ASN A 261 17.45 2.06 -4.10
C ASN A 261 18.60 1.10 -3.78
N TYR A 262 19.32 1.30 -2.67
CA TYR A 262 20.36 0.38 -2.21
C TYR A 262 19.80 -1.04 -2.00
N TYR A 263 18.66 -1.18 -1.33
CA TYR A 263 18.02 -2.47 -1.07
C TYR A 263 17.63 -3.22 -2.35
N GLY A 264 17.22 -2.50 -3.40
CA GLY A 264 16.86 -3.11 -4.69
C GLY A 264 18.05 -3.51 -5.56
N ASN A 265 19.24 -2.93 -5.36
CA ASN A 265 20.37 -3.05 -6.30
C ASN A 265 20.87 -4.49 -6.51
N ASP A 266 20.80 -5.34 -5.49
CA ASP A 266 21.28 -6.73 -5.55
C ASP A 266 20.17 -7.76 -5.85
N LYS A 267 18.93 -7.31 -6.07
CA LYS A 267 17.75 -8.20 -6.25
C LYS A 267 17.31 -8.35 -7.71
N GLY A 268 18.22 -8.14 -8.65
CA GLY A 268 17.95 -8.32 -10.09
C GLY A 268 16.83 -7.42 -10.60
N ALA A 269 16.07 -7.90 -11.59
CA ALA A 269 15.04 -7.11 -12.26
C ALA A 269 13.88 -6.70 -11.32
N ILE A 270 13.49 -7.58 -10.39
CA ILE A 270 12.47 -7.26 -9.40
C ILE A 270 12.94 -6.17 -8.42
N GLY A 271 14.22 -6.20 -8.05
CA GLY A 271 14.87 -5.14 -7.28
C GLY A 271 14.89 -3.79 -8.00
N GLN A 272 15.17 -3.78 -9.30
CA GLN A 272 15.10 -2.56 -10.11
C GLN A 272 13.68 -1.99 -10.17
N MET A 273 12.67 -2.84 -10.36
CA MET A 273 11.25 -2.42 -10.31
C MET A 273 10.87 -1.85 -8.94
N PHE A 274 11.37 -2.47 -7.85
CA PHE A 274 11.19 -1.95 -6.49
C PHE A 274 11.80 -0.56 -6.33
N SER A 275 13.07 -0.38 -6.72
CA SER A 275 13.76 0.92 -6.65
C SER A 275 13.02 2.01 -7.44
N GLN A 276 12.56 1.68 -8.65
CA GLN A 276 11.73 2.59 -9.44
C GLN A 276 10.40 2.93 -8.75
N GLY A 277 9.79 1.96 -8.05
CA GLY A 277 8.61 2.20 -7.21
C GLY A 277 8.89 3.18 -6.08
N MET A 278 10.03 3.02 -5.40
CA MET A 278 10.47 3.92 -4.33
C MET A 278 10.78 5.32 -4.86
N ASP A 279 11.42 5.44 -6.03
CA ASP A 279 11.66 6.71 -6.70
C ASP A 279 10.33 7.44 -6.98
N ARG A 280 9.33 6.74 -7.53
CA ARG A 280 7.99 7.31 -7.77
C ARG A 280 7.31 7.80 -6.50
N LEU A 281 7.42 7.07 -5.40
CA LEU A 281 6.83 7.49 -4.12
C LEU A 281 7.54 8.72 -3.55
N TYR A 282 8.87 8.75 -3.61
CA TYR A 282 9.64 9.94 -3.26
C TYR A 282 9.22 11.16 -4.09
N GLU A 283 9.12 11.02 -5.41
CA GLU A 283 8.70 12.10 -6.31
C GLU A 283 7.28 12.59 -5.98
N LYS A 284 6.35 11.68 -5.68
CA LYS A 284 5.00 12.04 -5.21
C LYS A 284 5.04 12.83 -3.91
N GLY A 285 5.88 12.45 -2.95
CA GLY A 285 6.04 13.19 -1.69
C GLY A 285 6.59 14.60 -1.92
N ILE A 286 7.57 14.76 -2.82
CA ILE A 286 8.12 16.07 -3.18
C ILE A 286 7.04 16.92 -3.85
N ALA A 287 6.24 16.33 -4.74
CA ALA A 287 5.13 17.00 -5.39
C ALA A 287 4.03 17.39 -4.39
N GLU A 288 3.74 16.55 -3.39
CA GLU A 288 2.79 16.84 -2.32
C GLU A 288 3.21 18.07 -1.50
N VAL A 289 4.47 18.13 -1.06
CA VAL A 289 5.02 19.31 -0.36
C VAL A 289 4.91 20.57 -1.22
N LYS A 290 5.28 20.49 -2.50
CA LYS A 290 5.19 21.63 -3.43
C LYS A 290 3.74 22.10 -3.63
N ARG A 291 2.79 21.17 -3.78
CA ARG A 291 1.36 21.48 -3.89
C ARG A 291 0.83 22.13 -2.61
N ALA A 292 1.18 21.58 -1.45
CA ALA A 292 0.78 22.13 -0.15
C ALA A 292 1.34 23.55 0.05
N HIS A 293 2.60 23.80 -0.29
CA HIS A 293 3.20 25.12 -0.22
C HIS A 293 2.53 26.12 -1.18
N ALA A 294 2.31 25.73 -2.44
CA ALA A 294 1.62 26.57 -3.41
C ALA A 294 0.20 26.91 -2.96
N TRP A 295 -0.54 25.94 -2.43
CA TRP A 295 -1.86 26.18 -1.83
C TRP A 295 -1.75 27.14 -0.64
N ALA A 296 -0.82 26.93 0.29
CA ALA A 296 -0.62 27.79 1.46
C ALA A 296 -0.37 29.26 1.06
N GLN A 297 0.36 29.51 -0.03
CA GLN A 297 0.58 30.85 -0.58
C GLN A 297 -0.71 31.53 -1.06
N THR A 298 -1.73 30.78 -1.47
CA THR A 298 -3.04 31.34 -1.87
C THR A 298 -3.92 31.72 -0.69
N VAL A 299 -3.72 31.08 0.47
CA VAL A 299 -4.61 31.23 1.64
C VAL A 299 -3.97 31.93 2.83
N SER A 300 -2.64 32.09 2.85
CA SER A 300 -1.91 32.67 3.99
C SER A 300 -0.82 33.65 3.53
N TYR A 301 -0.85 34.86 4.10
CA TYR A 301 0.22 35.84 3.92
C TYR A 301 1.57 35.32 4.44
N GLY A 302 1.58 34.56 5.54
CA GLY A 302 2.80 34.02 6.14
C GLY A 302 3.59 33.11 5.19
N ALA A 303 2.88 32.33 4.38
CA ALA A 303 3.48 31.43 3.39
C ALA A 303 4.14 32.17 2.21
N ASN A 304 3.80 33.45 1.99
CA ASN A 304 4.39 34.29 0.95
C ASN A 304 5.66 35.03 1.40
N THR A 305 6.00 34.97 2.68
CA THR A 305 7.22 35.61 3.18
C THR A 305 8.47 34.97 2.58
N ALA A 306 9.53 35.77 2.37
CA ALA A 306 10.80 35.27 1.85
C ALA A 306 11.38 34.15 2.73
N GLY A 307 11.31 34.32 4.05
CA GLY A 307 11.76 33.31 5.02
C GLY A 307 11.04 31.97 4.87
N ASN A 308 9.71 31.98 4.74
CA ASN A 308 8.95 30.74 4.55
C ASN A 308 9.31 30.04 3.23
N ARG A 309 9.39 30.80 2.12
CA ARG A 309 9.77 30.24 0.81
C ARG A 309 11.18 29.65 0.81
N ASP A 310 12.13 30.35 1.44
CA ASP A 310 13.51 29.88 1.57
C ASP A 310 13.61 28.69 2.53
N ALA A 311 12.75 28.61 3.57
CA ALA A 311 12.66 27.45 4.43
C ALA A 311 12.19 26.22 3.64
N VAL A 312 11.10 26.33 2.87
CA VAL A 312 10.63 25.23 1.99
C VAL A 312 11.70 24.82 0.99
N LYS A 313 12.41 25.79 0.39
CA LYS A 313 13.51 25.51 -0.52
C LYS A 313 14.65 24.76 0.16
N THR A 314 15.00 25.16 1.39
CA THR A 314 16.04 24.52 2.20
C THR A 314 15.63 23.10 2.57
N GLU A 315 14.40 22.90 3.03
CA GLU A 315 13.79 21.60 3.34
C GLU A 315 13.81 20.66 2.14
N LEU A 316 13.34 21.11 0.97
CA LEU A 316 13.41 20.32 -0.27
C LEU A 316 14.85 20.03 -0.70
N GLY A 317 15.77 20.99 -0.49
CA GLY A 317 17.20 20.81 -0.76
C GLY A 317 17.83 19.74 0.13
N LEU A 318 17.41 19.59 1.39
CA LEU A 318 17.85 18.50 2.26
C LEU A 318 17.41 17.14 1.71
N ALA A 319 16.14 17.01 1.34
CA ALA A 319 15.63 15.77 0.73
C ALA A 319 16.37 15.45 -0.57
N GLU A 320 16.65 16.45 -1.40
CA GLU A 320 17.39 16.26 -2.65
C GLU A 320 18.84 15.79 -2.40
N LEU A 321 19.55 16.41 -1.46
CA LEU A 321 20.93 16.03 -1.11
C LEU A 321 21.02 14.56 -0.71
N PHE A 322 20.20 14.12 0.24
CA PHE A 322 20.22 12.73 0.69
C PHE A 322 19.68 11.74 -0.35
N SER A 323 18.78 12.16 -1.25
CA SER A 323 18.26 11.31 -2.33
C SER A 323 19.30 10.88 -3.37
N LYS A 324 20.49 11.50 -3.35
CA LYS A 324 21.60 11.31 -4.30
C LYS A 324 22.81 10.62 -3.67
N MET A 325 22.66 10.03 -2.48
CA MET A 325 23.73 9.22 -1.88
C MET A 325 24.12 8.05 -2.80
N ASP A 326 25.36 7.60 -2.68
CA ASP A 326 25.89 6.50 -3.48
C ASP A 326 25.31 5.16 -3.00
N THR A 327 24.39 4.60 -3.78
CA THR A 327 23.74 3.33 -3.48
C THR A 327 24.48 2.13 -4.07
N GLY A 328 25.62 2.30 -4.72
CA GLY A 328 26.32 1.23 -5.42
C GLY A 328 26.94 0.17 -4.50
N SER A 329 27.21 0.51 -3.24
CA SER A 329 27.76 -0.41 -2.24
C SER A 329 27.51 0.09 -0.81
N LYS A 330 27.60 -0.81 0.17
CA LYS A 330 27.45 -0.44 1.61
C LYS A 330 28.48 0.61 2.04
N SER A 331 29.73 0.48 1.56
CA SER A 331 30.81 1.44 1.84
C SER A 331 30.58 2.78 1.15
N GLY A 332 30.17 2.76 -0.12
CA GLY A 332 29.80 3.97 -0.88
C GLY A 332 28.65 4.73 -0.20
N LEU A 333 27.63 4.01 0.25
CA LEU A 333 26.49 4.59 0.96
C LEU A 333 26.90 5.23 2.28
N THR A 334 27.74 4.56 3.07
CA THR A 334 28.26 5.08 4.34
C THR A 334 29.15 6.32 4.15
N GLN A 335 30.02 6.29 3.14
CA GLN A 335 30.92 7.39 2.84
C GLN A 335 30.17 8.62 2.31
N SER A 336 29.23 8.40 1.39
CA SER A 336 28.40 9.47 0.84
C SER A 336 27.43 10.04 1.87
N PHE A 337 26.93 9.25 2.83
CA PHE A 337 26.13 9.77 3.95
C PHE A 337 26.91 10.82 4.76
N SER A 338 28.16 10.52 5.13
CA SER A 338 28.98 11.43 5.95
C SER A 338 29.21 12.78 5.25
N SER A 339 29.52 12.76 3.95
CA SER A 339 29.70 13.99 3.17
C SER A 339 28.40 14.74 2.93
N THR A 340 27.29 14.01 2.76
CA THR A 340 25.96 14.60 2.57
C THR A 340 25.45 15.24 3.86
N LEU A 341 25.70 14.63 5.02
CA LEU A 341 25.35 15.21 6.32
C LEU A 341 26.09 16.53 6.59
N ALA A 342 27.37 16.62 6.21
CA ALA A 342 28.12 17.86 6.29
C ALA A 342 27.52 18.95 5.37
N GLN A 343 27.13 18.60 4.14
CA GLN A 343 26.46 19.51 3.21
C GLN A 343 25.09 19.96 3.73
N ALA A 344 24.30 19.05 4.30
CA ALA A 344 23.01 19.34 4.91
C ALA A 344 23.15 20.35 6.07
N ARG A 345 24.14 20.16 6.95
CA ARG A 345 24.45 21.12 8.03
C ARG A 345 24.82 22.48 7.47
N SER A 346 25.63 22.53 6.42
CA SER A 346 26.02 23.78 5.76
C SER A 346 24.81 24.50 5.14
N LEU A 347 23.91 23.76 4.49
CA LEU A 347 22.70 24.29 3.88
C LEU A 347 21.79 24.96 4.93
N VAL A 348 21.57 24.32 6.08
CA VAL A 348 20.80 24.91 7.20
C VAL A 348 21.51 26.11 7.81
N GLN A 349 22.84 26.05 7.96
CA GLN A 349 23.63 27.17 8.46
C GLN A 349 23.54 28.40 7.55
N GLN A 350 23.54 28.23 6.23
CA GLN A 350 23.38 29.33 5.28
C GLN A 350 22.01 30.02 5.44
N TYR A 351 20.94 29.24 5.58
CA TYR A 351 19.61 29.78 5.88
C TYR A 351 19.62 30.56 7.20
N CYS A 352 20.17 29.99 8.27
CA CYS A 352 20.29 30.66 9.56
C CYS A 352 21.05 32.00 9.45
N SER A 353 22.19 32.02 8.76
CA SER A 353 22.98 33.24 8.54
C SER A 353 22.22 34.30 7.74
N GLN A 354 21.50 33.91 6.68
CA GLN A 354 20.70 34.83 5.86
C GLN A 354 19.65 35.59 6.69
N TYR A 355 19.09 34.93 7.70
CA TYR A 355 18.03 35.48 8.56
C TYR A 355 18.52 35.91 9.95
N ASN A 356 19.85 35.97 10.17
CA ASN A 356 20.47 36.33 11.44
C ASN A 356 19.96 35.51 12.64
N MET A 357 19.73 34.21 12.42
CA MET A 357 19.26 33.26 13.45
C MET A 357 20.41 32.34 13.87
N PRO A 358 20.55 32.01 15.17
CA PRO A 358 21.51 31.01 15.58
C PRO A 358 21.01 29.61 15.20
N THR A 359 21.93 28.67 14.93
CA THR A 359 21.58 27.27 14.60
C THR A 359 20.87 26.53 15.75
N THR A 360 21.00 27.01 16.98
CA THR A 360 20.26 26.55 18.15
C THR A 360 18.77 26.89 18.06
N HIS A 361 18.40 27.98 17.39
CA HIS A 361 17.00 28.37 17.19
C HIS A 361 16.26 27.35 16.33
N VAL A 362 16.92 26.79 15.32
CA VAL A 362 16.37 25.75 14.44
C VAL A 362 16.67 24.34 14.93
N GLY A 363 17.36 24.19 16.07
CA GLY A 363 17.68 22.89 16.68
C GLY A 363 18.54 21.97 15.80
N LEU A 364 19.45 22.52 14.98
CA LEU A 364 20.25 21.77 14.01
C LEU A 364 21.04 20.59 14.62
N ALA A 365 21.58 20.76 15.84
CA ALA A 365 22.33 19.71 16.52
C ALA A 365 21.44 18.49 16.84
N GLY A 366 20.20 18.73 17.30
CA GLY A 366 19.24 17.66 17.58
C GLY A 366 18.81 16.94 16.31
N ALA A 367 18.46 17.69 15.27
CA ALA A 367 18.09 17.12 13.96
C ALA A 367 19.21 16.25 13.38
N THR A 368 20.46 16.70 13.50
CA THR A 368 21.64 15.95 13.07
C THR A 368 21.73 14.58 13.74
N VAL A 369 21.55 14.52 15.06
CA VAL A 369 21.56 13.25 15.81
C VAL A 369 20.43 12.34 15.37
N GLY A 370 19.23 12.89 15.14
CA GLY A 370 18.08 12.14 14.63
C GLY A 370 18.31 11.55 13.23
N ILE A 371 18.94 12.32 12.34
CA ILE A 371 19.32 11.90 10.98
C ILE A 371 20.35 10.76 11.04
N GLU A 372 21.41 10.93 11.84
CA GLU A 372 22.42 9.89 12.05
C GLU A 372 21.79 8.61 12.58
N LYS A 373 20.96 8.70 13.64
CA LYS A 373 20.30 7.54 14.23
C LYS A 373 19.45 6.78 13.21
N PHE A 374 18.65 7.50 12.42
CA PHE A 374 17.81 6.88 11.39
C PHE A 374 18.63 6.12 10.35
N PHE A 375 19.70 6.74 9.85
CA PHE A 375 20.58 6.08 8.88
C PHE A 375 21.24 4.84 9.46
N HIS A 376 21.82 4.91 10.66
CA HIS A 376 22.48 3.77 11.29
C HIS A 376 21.51 2.61 11.56
N THR A 377 20.29 2.90 12.05
CA THR A 377 19.26 1.86 12.25
C THR A 377 18.95 1.10 10.96
N TRP A 378 18.92 1.79 9.82
CA TRP A 378 18.71 1.13 8.53
C TRP A 378 19.93 0.36 8.04
N MET A 379 21.13 0.87 8.25
CA MET A 379 22.38 0.19 7.89
C MET A 379 22.65 -1.09 8.70
N GLU A 380 22.03 -1.22 9.88
CA GLU A 380 22.03 -2.46 10.67
C GLU A 380 21.02 -3.48 10.15
N LYS A 381 19.91 -3.01 9.56
CA LYS A 381 18.86 -3.86 8.97
C LYS A 381 19.22 -4.40 7.58
N LEU A 382 19.92 -3.60 6.77
CA LEU A 382 20.32 -3.87 5.38
C LEU A 382 21.77 -4.36 5.28
#